data_AF-A0A1C5BW44-F1
#
_entry.id   AF-A0A1C5BW44-F1
#
_cell.length_a   1.000
_cell.length_b   1.000
_cell.length_c   1.000
_cell.angle_alpha   90.00
_cell.angle_beta   90.00
_cell.angle_gamma   90.00
#
_symmetry.space_group_name_H-M   'P 1'
#
loop_
_entity.id
_entity.type
_entity.pdbx_description
1 polymer ?
#
loop_
_entity_poly.entity_id
_entity_poly.type
_entity_poly.pdbx_seq_one_letter_code
_entity_poly.pdbx_strand_id
1 'polypeptide(L)'
;MARRNANGEGTFYKRKDGRWEGAIRVATISGRSKRIRRYGSTRAEARQKIMEAMSQSALGVPMADRNWRLAEYLEHWLEDIVRVNRRPATYAQCERISRLYLKPALGKFDMTKLSVPVVQDFLNRSLAEGHSVPNVQVIRKVLSAALTSAQREELVNRNVARLTVLPTYEHEEVKPWSPTEAKRFLEASRANAFYPAFLLLVLYGLRRGEVLGLRWCDIDFDNNVLHVRHQLGRVGRELQLGPVKTKAGRRPLPLVSFIADELMNHQAVQEARNVSIAPEGLVFPAADGSPLEASVLVRTFKRICRENGLRVVRVHDLRHGFATTLKDLGTPVRDAQLLLGHARVTTTQEIYQHDNMAQRQSALERVVTELVGQPKSDTVWYRLGASRSRQIGRQAADFVSVVTSSISGAGRGTLTPGLILGKSSNDALAQRLTSVDQVTQACRRTWKLGCVAVKMAVNDSVLELAA
;
A
#
# COMPACT_ATOMS: atom_id res chain seq x y z
N MET A 1 -9.75 -56.87 45.57
CA MET A 1 -9.32 -56.48 44.20
C MET A 1 -9.48 -54.97 44.06
N ALA A 2 -8.39 -54.23 43.80
CA ALA A 2 -8.46 -52.77 43.65
C ALA A 2 -9.23 -52.41 42.37
N ARG A 3 -10.32 -51.64 42.50
CA ARG A 3 -11.09 -51.09 41.37
C ARG A 3 -10.13 -50.33 40.44
N ARG A 4 -9.93 -50.82 39.23
CA ARG A 4 -9.18 -50.13 38.17
C ARG A 4 -10.03 -48.94 37.74
N ASN A 5 -9.55 -47.71 37.98
CA ASN A 5 -10.26 -46.50 37.54
C ASN A 5 -10.51 -46.55 36.03
N ALA A 6 -11.62 -45.96 35.58
CA ALA A 6 -11.96 -45.91 34.16
C ALA A 6 -10.89 -45.14 33.36
N ASN A 7 -10.64 -45.57 32.12
CA ASN A 7 -9.70 -44.90 31.22
C ASN A 7 -10.11 -43.43 31.02
N GLY A 8 -9.43 -42.51 31.71
CA GLY A 8 -9.70 -41.07 31.63
C GLY A 8 -9.80 -40.34 32.96
N GLU A 9 -10.07 -41.03 34.07
CA GLU A 9 -10.25 -40.38 35.39
C GLU A 9 -8.95 -39.87 36.04
N GLY A 10 -7.80 -40.25 35.48
CA GLY A 10 -6.49 -39.92 36.02
C GLY A 10 -6.16 -40.68 37.32
N THR A 11 -4.87 -40.72 37.66
CA THR A 11 -4.37 -41.29 38.92
C THR A 11 -4.08 -40.16 39.90
N PHE A 12 -4.71 -40.19 41.08
CA PHE A 12 -4.44 -39.26 42.18
C PHE A 12 -3.84 -40.00 43.37
N TYR A 13 -2.66 -39.62 43.83
CA TYR A 13 -2.03 -40.18 45.02
C TYR A 13 -1.21 -39.14 45.78
N LYS A 14 -1.00 -39.37 47.07
CA LYS A 14 -0.19 -38.52 47.94
C LYS A 14 1.27 -38.97 47.86
N ARG A 15 2.21 -38.05 47.60
CA ARG A 15 3.64 -38.32 47.52
C ARG A 15 4.29 -38.30 48.91
N LYS A 16 5.53 -38.81 48.97
CA LYS A 16 6.37 -38.82 50.18
C LYS A 16 6.69 -37.40 50.71
N ASP A 17 6.61 -36.38 49.86
CA ASP A 17 6.84 -34.97 50.21
C ASP A 17 5.58 -34.23 50.68
N GLY A 18 4.48 -34.96 50.95
CA GLY A 18 3.22 -34.41 51.44
C GLY A 18 2.31 -33.82 50.37
N ARG A 19 2.78 -33.62 49.13
CA ARG A 19 1.99 -33.08 48.01
C ARG A 19 1.12 -34.14 47.35
N TRP A 20 -0.02 -33.71 46.81
CA TRP A 20 -0.90 -34.54 45.98
C TRP A 20 -0.47 -34.46 44.52
N GLU A 21 -0.29 -35.62 43.88
CA GLU A 21 -0.01 -35.76 42.46
C GLU A 21 -1.24 -36.27 41.74
N GLY A 22 -1.73 -35.52 40.75
CA GLY A 22 -2.70 -35.97 39.77
C GLY A 22 -2.01 -36.22 38.43
N ALA A 23 -2.34 -37.32 37.75
CA ALA A 23 -1.81 -37.59 36.42
C ALA A 23 -2.87 -38.10 35.45
N ILE A 24 -2.91 -37.51 34.26
CA ILE A 24 -3.84 -37.85 33.17
C ILE A 24 -3.07 -38.08 31.87
N ARG A 25 -3.54 -38.98 31.00
CA ARG A 25 -3.03 -39.12 29.64
C ARG A 25 -3.89 -38.25 28.71
N VAL A 26 -3.24 -37.39 27.94
CA VAL A 26 -3.88 -36.51 26.97
C VAL A 26 -3.30 -36.80 25.59
N ALA A 27 -4.15 -36.80 24.56
CA ALA A 27 -3.73 -36.94 23.17
C ALA A 27 -2.94 -35.70 22.72
N THR A 28 -1.81 -35.93 22.06
CA THR A 28 -0.99 -34.89 21.43
C THR A 28 -1.32 -34.78 19.95
N ILE A 29 -0.80 -33.73 19.31
CA ILE A 29 -0.98 -33.45 17.88
C ILE A 29 -0.56 -34.65 17.00
N SER A 30 0.51 -35.37 17.35
CA SER A 30 0.94 -36.58 16.62
C SER A 30 0.08 -37.84 16.84
N GLY A 31 -1.04 -37.73 17.56
CA GLY A 31 -1.88 -38.88 17.93
C GLY A 31 -1.29 -39.74 19.04
N ARG A 32 -0.19 -39.32 19.68
CA ARG A 32 0.42 -40.03 20.82
C ARG A 32 -0.25 -39.60 22.12
N SER A 33 -0.24 -40.46 23.14
CA SER A 33 -0.73 -40.08 24.48
C SER A 33 0.42 -39.59 25.36
N LYS A 34 0.37 -38.34 25.84
CA LYS A 34 1.34 -37.77 26.78
C LYS A 34 0.76 -37.78 28.19
N ARG A 35 1.50 -38.32 29.15
CA ARG A 35 1.10 -38.33 30.57
C ARG A 35 1.49 -37.01 31.22
N ILE A 36 0.50 -36.21 31.58
CA ILE A 36 0.67 -34.94 32.29
C ILE A 36 0.57 -35.20 33.78
N ARG A 37 1.42 -34.54 34.57
CA ARG A 37 1.38 -34.56 36.03
C ARG A 37 1.15 -33.14 36.54
N ARG A 38 0.27 -32.98 37.53
CA ARG A 38 0.00 -31.73 38.24
C ARG A 38 0.04 -31.98 39.74
N TYR A 39 0.49 -30.96 40.46
CA TYR A 39 0.71 -31.04 41.90
C TYR A 39 -0.15 -30.01 42.63
N GLY A 40 -0.68 -30.43 43.78
CA GLY A 40 -1.40 -29.56 44.71
C GLY A 40 -1.00 -29.86 46.15
N SER A 41 -1.15 -28.87 47.02
CA SER A 41 -1.04 -29.05 48.47
C SER A 41 -2.19 -29.93 49.00
N THR A 42 -3.35 -29.86 48.36
CA THR A 42 -4.53 -30.70 48.66
C THR A 42 -4.95 -31.56 47.46
N ARG A 43 -5.72 -32.63 47.73
CA ARG A 43 -6.30 -33.48 46.68
C ARG A 43 -7.22 -32.68 45.75
N ALA A 44 -7.98 -31.74 46.31
CA ALA A 44 -8.89 -30.88 45.55
C ALA A 44 -8.12 -29.97 44.59
N GLU A 45 -7.03 -29.35 45.05
CA GLU A 45 -6.20 -28.48 44.22
C GLU A 45 -5.52 -29.26 43.07
N ALA A 46 -5.02 -30.47 43.35
CA ALA A 46 -4.47 -31.35 42.31
C ALA A 46 -5.54 -31.79 41.29
N ARG A 47 -6.77 -32.05 41.75
CA ARG A 47 -7.90 -32.41 40.89
C ARG A 47 -8.33 -31.25 40.01
N GLN A 48 -8.44 -30.04 40.55
CA GLN A 48 -8.80 -28.83 39.79
C GLN A 48 -7.79 -28.56 38.67
N LYS A 49 -6.48 -28.61 38.96
CA LYS A 49 -5.42 -28.43 37.97
C LYS A 49 -5.43 -29.50 36.86
N ILE A 50 -5.86 -30.72 37.17
CA ILE A 50 -6.04 -31.79 36.18
C ILE A 50 -7.31 -31.56 35.35
N MET A 51 -8.39 -31.12 35.98
CA MET A 51 -9.66 -30.82 35.30
C MET A 51 -9.53 -29.64 34.34
N GLU A 52 -8.76 -28.61 34.71
CA GLU A 52 -8.38 -27.49 33.82
C GLU A 52 -7.52 -27.96 32.64
N ALA A 53 -6.56 -28.85 32.86
CA ALA A 53 -5.76 -29.42 31.77
C ALA A 53 -6.62 -30.30 30.84
N MET A 54 -7.62 -30.99 31.40
CA MET A 54 -8.56 -31.83 30.65
C MET A 54 -9.57 -30.98 29.88
N SER A 55 -10.09 -29.88 30.44
CA SER A 55 -11.00 -28.97 29.73
C SER A 55 -10.31 -28.28 28.56
N GLN A 56 -9.05 -27.89 28.71
CA GLN A 56 -8.24 -27.37 27.60
C GLN A 56 -8.11 -28.40 26.48
N SER A 57 -7.85 -29.67 26.79
CA SER A 57 -7.82 -30.73 25.78
C SER A 57 -9.18 -31.05 25.19
N ALA A 58 -10.26 -31.03 25.98
CA ALA A 58 -11.62 -31.35 25.57
C ALA A 58 -12.20 -30.28 24.62
N LEU A 59 -11.73 -29.04 24.72
CA LEU A 59 -12.01 -27.96 23.77
C LEU A 59 -11.32 -28.14 22.41
N GLY A 60 -10.73 -29.32 22.14
CA GLY A 60 -10.05 -29.61 20.88
C GLY A 60 -8.74 -28.85 20.71
N VAL A 61 -8.06 -28.52 21.81
CA VAL A 61 -6.72 -27.92 21.77
C VAL A 61 -5.69 -29.05 21.92
N PRO A 62 -5.15 -29.59 20.82
CA PRO A 62 -4.16 -30.65 20.91
C PRO A 62 -2.86 -30.09 21.51
N MET A 63 -2.25 -30.86 22.42
CA MET A 63 -1.01 -30.45 23.06
C MET A 63 0.19 -30.73 22.16
N ALA A 64 1.07 -29.74 22.02
CA ALA A 64 2.32 -29.91 21.31
C ALA A 64 3.17 -31.05 21.89
N ASP A 65 3.64 -31.93 21.01
CA ASP A 65 4.50 -33.05 21.37
C ASP A 65 5.80 -32.58 22.01
N ARG A 66 6.38 -31.52 21.45
CA ARG A 66 7.62 -30.86 21.87
C ARG A 66 7.34 -29.41 22.28
N ASN A 67 7.89 -28.99 23.42
CA ASN A 67 7.94 -27.57 23.79
C ASN A 67 9.12 -26.94 23.05
N TRP A 68 8.84 -26.18 22.00
CA TRP A 68 9.85 -25.41 21.29
C TRP A 68 10.13 -24.10 22.01
N ARG A 69 11.41 -23.72 22.07
CA ARG A 69 11.78 -22.33 22.34
C ARG A 69 11.60 -21.52 21.06
N LEU A 70 11.28 -20.23 21.21
CA LEU A 70 11.08 -19.37 20.05
C LEU A 70 12.33 -19.30 19.16
N ALA A 71 13.54 -19.29 19.74
CA ALA A 71 14.77 -19.27 18.94
C ALA A 71 14.92 -20.51 18.05
N GLU A 72 14.67 -21.70 18.59
CA GLU A 72 14.74 -22.98 17.88
C GLU A 72 13.69 -23.04 16.77
N TYR A 73 12.47 -22.60 17.08
CA TYR A 73 11.40 -22.59 16.10
C TYR A 73 11.65 -21.57 14.99
N LEU A 74 12.24 -20.42 15.29
CA LEU A 74 12.62 -19.45 14.27
C LEU A 74 13.68 -20.01 13.31
N GLU A 75 14.56 -20.90 13.76
CA GLU A 75 15.52 -21.59 12.89
C GLU A 75 14.82 -22.57 11.96
N HIS A 76 13.99 -23.46 12.52
CA HIS A 76 13.14 -24.36 11.74
C HIS A 76 12.27 -23.61 10.72
N TRP A 77 11.59 -22.56 11.16
CA TRP A 77 10.75 -21.74 10.30
C TRP A 77 11.53 -21.07 9.16
N LEU A 78 12.75 -20.59 9.42
CA LEU A 78 13.57 -19.99 8.38
C LEU A 78 14.03 -21.02 7.34
N GLU A 79 14.56 -22.16 7.79
CA GLU A 79 15.14 -23.18 6.90
C GLU A 79 14.08 -23.99 6.17
N ASP A 80 13.10 -24.54 6.89
CA ASP A 80 12.19 -25.54 6.33
C ASP A 80 10.97 -24.90 5.66
N ILE A 81 10.60 -23.67 6.05
CA ILE A 81 9.39 -23.01 5.57
C ILE A 81 9.72 -21.81 4.69
N VAL A 82 10.52 -20.86 5.17
CA VAL A 82 10.79 -19.62 4.44
C VAL A 82 11.74 -19.87 3.27
N ARG A 83 12.83 -20.63 3.45
CA ARG A 83 13.82 -20.88 2.40
C ARG A 83 13.23 -21.61 1.20
N VAL A 84 12.33 -22.56 1.46
CA VAL A 84 11.66 -23.36 0.43
C VAL A 84 10.58 -22.56 -0.30
N ASN A 85 9.77 -21.79 0.43
CA ASN A 85 8.54 -21.20 -0.12
C ASN A 85 8.62 -19.71 -0.43
N ARG A 86 9.75 -19.04 -0.18
CA ARG A 86 9.90 -17.59 -0.33
C ARG A 86 11.15 -17.25 -1.13
N ARG A 87 11.10 -16.08 -1.77
CA ARG A 87 12.23 -15.55 -2.54
C ARG A 87 13.43 -15.31 -1.62
N PRO A 88 14.68 -15.45 -2.11
CA PRO A 88 15.88 -15.30 -1.29
C PRO A 88 15.98 -13.97 -0.54
N ALA A 89 15.55 -12.86 -1.16
CA ALA A 89 15.52 -11.55 -0.49
C ALA A 89 14.55 -11.49 0.70
N THR A 90 13.42 -12.20 0.64
CA THR A 90 12.47 -12.32 1.75
C THR A 90 13.05 -13.16 2.87
N TYR A 91 13.71 -14.28 2.54
CA TYR A 91 14.46 -15.08 3.52
C TYR A 91 15.52 -14.23 4.22
N ALA A 92 16.35 -13.49 3.48
CA ALA A 92 17.39 -12.64 4.06
C ALA A 92 16.82 -11.55 4.99
N GLN A 93 15.65 -11.00 4.68
CA GLN A 93 14.96 -10.07 5.58
C GLN A 93 14.48 -10.76 6.86
N CYS A 94 13.84 -11.93 6.74
CA CYS A 94 13.36 -12.70 7.88
C CYS A 94 14.52 -13.18 8.77
N GLU A 95 15.59 -13.69 8.18
CA GLU A 95 16.82 -14.10 8.88
C GLU A 95 17.41 -12.93 9.67
N ARG A 96 17.61 -11.78 9.01
CA ARG A 96 18.18 -10.59 9.64
C ARG A 96 17.34 -10.14 10.82
N ILE A 97 16.01 -10.10 10.66
CA ILE A 97 15.10 -9.68 11.72
C ILE A 97 15.10 -10.70 12.88
N SER A 98 15.10 -11.98 12.56
CA SER A 98 15.17 -13.08 13.52
C SER A 98 16.45 -12.99 14.36
N ARG A 99 17.61 -12.91 13.70
CA ARG A 99 18.93 -12.87 14.36
C ARG A 99 19.17 -11.60 15.17
N LEU A 100 18.81 -10.43 14.66
CA LEU A 100 19.15 -9.15 15.30
C LEU A 100 18.15 -8.71 16.36
N TYR A 101 16.86 -9.07 16.23
CA TYR A 101 15.81 -8.53 17.12
C TYR A 101 15.06 -9.63 17.88
N LEU A 102 14.56 -10.66 17.17
CA LEU A 102 13.66 -11.64 17.80
C LEU A 102 14.39 -12.62 18.71
N LYS A 103 15.49 -13.24 18.24
CA LYS A 103 16.25 -14.20 19.05
C LYS A 103 16.86 -13.57 20.31
N PRO A 104 17.51 -12.39 20.25
CA PRO A 104 18.09 -11.79 21.45
C PRO A 104 17.04 -11.42 22.50
N ALA A 105 15.89 -10.89 22.09
CA ALA A 105 14.86 -10.41 23.01
C ALA A 105 13.88 -11.49 23.47
N LEU A 106 13.40 -12.33 22.54
CA LEU A 106 12.30 -13.26 22.76
C LEU A 106 12.70 -14.74 22.61
N GLY A 107 13.92 -15.03 22.15
CA GLY A 107 14.36 -16.39 21.80
C GLY A 107 14.34 -17.39 22.97
N LYS A 108 14.47 -16.90 24.21
CA LYS A 108 14.47 -17.72 25.44
C LYS A 108 13.07 -18.20 25.88
N PHE A 109 12.01 -17.59 25.35
CA PHE A 109 10.65 -17.92 25.76
C PHE A 109 10.18 -19.23 25.10
N ASP A 110 9.51 -20.06 25.90
CA ASP A 110 8.73 -21.19 25.38
C ASP A 110 7.57 -20.67 24.52
N MET A 111 7.32 -21.26 23.36
CA MET A 111 6.25 -20.80 22.45
C MET A 111 4.86 -20.81 23.11
N THR A 112 4.59 -21.76 24.00
CA THR A 112 3.33 -21.86 24.75
C THR A 112 3.18 -20.82 25.86
N LYS A 113 4.29 -20.22 26.31
CA LYS A 113 4.31 -19.17 27.35
C LYS A 113 4.48 -17.76 26.78
N LEU A 114 4.72 -17.63 25.48
CA LEU A 114 4.82 -16.33 24.84
C LEU A 114 3.45 -15.64 24.87
N SER A 115 3.35 -14.54 25.61
CA SER A 115 2.10 -13.82 25.84
C SER A 115 2.06 -12.47 25.13
N VAL A 116 0.87 -11.90 24.99
CA VAL A 116 0.70 -10.56 24.37
C VAL A 116 1.46 -9.47 25.14
N PRO A 117 1.41 -9.41 26.50
CA PRO A 117 2.19 -8.43 27.26
C PRO A 117 3.70 -8.50 26.99
N VAL A 118 4.27 -9.71 26.95
CA VAL A 118 5.71 -9.90 26.68
C VAL A 118 6.10 -9.35 25.30
N VAL A 119 5.28 -9.62 24.27
CA VAL A 119 5.56 -9.10 22.92
C VAL A 119 5.32 -7.58 22.87
N GLN A 120 4.29 -7.07 23.54
CA GLN A 120 4.02 -5.63 23.62
C GLN A 120 5.18 -4.88 24.29
N ASP A 121 5.68 -5.38 25.42
CA ASP A 121 6.81 -4.79 26.15
C ASP A 121 8.08 -4.76 25.29
N PHE A 122 8.34 -5.85 24.55
CA PHE A 122 9.45 -5.90 23.59
C PHE A 122 9.33 -4.84 22.50
N LEU A 123 8.14 -4.68 21.91
CA LEU A 123 7.90 -3.69 20.85
C LEU A 123 8.00 -2.25 21.40
N ASN A 124 7.45 -2.00 22.59
CA ASN A 124 7.55 -0.70 23.27
C ASN A 124 9.01 -0.36 23.59
N ARG A 125 9.80 -1.33 24.08
CA ARG A 125 11.23 -1.14 24.33
C ARG A 125 12.00 -0.84 23.05
N SER A 126 11.69 -1.55 21.97
CA SER A 126 12.31 -1.29 20.65
C SER A 126 12.07 0.15 20.18
N LEU A 127 10.87 0.70 20.42
CA LEU A 127 10.57 2.11 20.14
C LEU A 127 11.36 3.05 21.07
N ALA A 128 11.44 2.75 22.36
CA ALA A 128 12.19 3.52 23.34
C ALA A 128 13.71 3.54 23.07
N GLU A 129 14.26 2.46 22.49
CA GLU A 129 15.65 2.34 22.03
C GLU A 129 15.93 3.12 20.74
N GLY A 130 14.93 3.81 20.18
CA GLY A 130 15.07 4.69 19.01
C GLY A 130 14.86 4.01 17.67
N HIS A 131 14.34 2.77 17.62
CA HIS A 131 13.93 2.18 16.36
C HIS A 131 12.70 2.88 15.78
N SER A 132 12.75 3.18 14.48
CA SER A 132 11.61 3.82 13.80
C SER A 132 10.37 2.92 13.81
N VAL A 133 9.18 3.55 13.85
CA VAL A 133 7.90 2.84 13.82
C VAL A 133 7.81 1.84 12.64
N PRO A 134 8.22 2.18 11.40
CA PRO A 134 8.23 1.22 10.31
C PRO A 134 9.14 0.00 10.56
N ASN A 135 10.30 0.19 11.20
CA ASN A 135 11.18 -0.93 11.54
C ASN A 135 10.52 -1.87 12.56
N VAL A 136 9.90 -1.31 13.60
CA VAL A 136 9.18 -2.09 14.62
C VAL A 136 7.96 -2.81 14.03
N GLN A 137 7.24 -2.18 13.11
CA GLN A 137 6.16 -2.83 12.35
C GLN A 137 6.67 -4.01 11.50
N VAL A 138 7.85 -3.88 10.87
CA VAL A 138 8.50 -4.99 10.14
C VAL A 138 8.91 -6.12 11.09
N ILE A 139 9.48 -5.80 12.26
CA ILE A 139 9.82 -6.80 13.30
C ILE A 139 8.58 -7.58 13.71
N ARG A 140 7.50 -6.89 14.10
CA ARG A 140 6.21 -7.50 14.45
C ARG A 140 5.66 -8.36 13.31
N LYS A 141 5.77 -7.89 12.05
CA LYS A 141 5.29 -8.62 10.87
C LYS A 141 6.03 -9.94 10.66
N VAL A 142 7.35 -9.98 10.84
CA VAL A 142 8.15 -11.21 10.76
C VAL A 142 7.76 -12.16 11.89
N LEU A 143 7.66 -11.69 13.14
CA LEU A 143 7.21 -12.51 14.26
C LEU A 143 5.81 -13.07 14.03
N SER A 144 4.89 -12.24 13.54
CA SER A 144 3.54 -12.66 13.19
C SER A 144 3.52 -13.73 12.08
N ALA A 145 4.40 -13.63 11.07
CA ALA A 145 4.50 -14.65 10.03
C ALA A 145 5.01 -16.00 10.59
N ALA A 146 6.00 -15.97 11.48
CA ALA A 146 6.51 -17.15 12.16
C ALA A 146 5.43 -17.81 13.02
N LEU A 147 4.74 -17.03 13.88
CA LEU A 147 3.68 -17.54 14.76
C LEU A 147 2.43 -17.98 14.00
N THR A 148 2.14 -17.42 12.82
CA THR A 148 1.08 -17.94 11.95
C THR A 148 1.45 -19.31 11.36
N SER A 149 2.73 -19.54 11.06
CA SER A 149 3.18 -20.87 10.61
C SER A 149 3.07 -21.87 11.78
N ALA A 150 3.48 -21.44 12.98
CA ALA A 150 3.41 -22.25 14.19
C ALA A 150 1.97 -22.62 14.55
N GLN A 151 1.03 -21.70 14.32
CA GLN A 151 -0.39 -21.94 14.53
C GLN A 151 -0.95 -22.95 13.53
N ARG A 152 -0.46 -22.96 12.28
CA ARG A 152 -0.85 -23.97 11.28
C ARG A 152 -0.28 -25.35 11.58
N GLU A 153 0.88 -25.39 12.21
CA GLU A 153 1.49 -26.62 12.75
C GLU A 153 0.95 -26.98 14.13
N GLU A 154 -0.08 -26.26 14.62
CA GLU A 154 -0.74 -26.48 15.91
C GLU A 154 0.20 -26.37 17.14
N LEU A 155 1.39 -25.80 16.98
CA LEU A 155 2.36 -25.59 18.08
C LEU A 155 1.91 -24.49 19.05
N VAL A 156 1.08 -23.55 18.57
CA VAL A 156 0.49 -22.47 19.36
C VAL A 156 -0.98 -22.28 19.00
N ASN A 157 -1.81 -21.98 19.99
CA ASN A 157 -3.26 -21.83 19.79
C ASN A 157 -3.61 -20.52 19.08
N ARG A 158 -2.82 -19.48 19.29
CA ARG A 158 -3.06 -18.14 18.75
C ARG A 158 -1.77 -17.42 18.42
N ASN A 159 -1.84 -16.54 17.42
CA ASN A 159 -0.76 -15.63 17.09
C ASN A 159 -0.79 -14.38 17.98
N VAL A 160 0.00 -14.39 19.06
CA VAL A 160 0.08 -13.27 20.01
C VAL A 160 0.62 -11.98 19.41
N ALA A 161 1.46 -12.05 18.37
CA ALA A 161 1.99 -10.85 17.71
C ALA A 161 0.94 -10.07 16.91
N ARG A 162 -0.16 -10.71 16.49
CA ARG A 162 -1.28 -10.00 15.85
C ARG A 162 -2.10 -9.18 16.84
N LEU A 163 -2.07 -9.55 18.12
CA LEU A 163 -2.86 -8.92 19.19
C LEU A 163 -2.15 -7.71 19.82
N THR A 164 -0.88 -7.47 19.50
CA THR A 164 -0.17 -6.27 19.97
C THR A 164 -0.57 -5.03 19.20
N VAL A 165 -0.56 -3.89 19.89
CA VAL A 165 -0.88 -2.58 19.34
C VAL A 165 0.42 -1.82 19.06
N LEU A 166 0.49 -1.16 17.90
CA LEU A 166 1.59 -0.29 17.52
C LEU A 166 1.02 1.06 17.10
N PRO A 167 1.77 2.17 17.29
CA PRO A 167 1.38 3.44 16.73
C PRO A 167 1.26 3.35 15.22
N THR A 168 0.27 4.06 14.69
CA THR A 168 0.13 4.25 13.24
C THR A 168 1.32 5.08 12.76
N TYR A 169 1.95 4.63 11.68
CA TYR A 169 2.97 5.42 11.02
C TYR A 169 2.27 6.28 9.97
N GLU A 170 2.34 7.59 10.14
CA GLU A 170 1.95 8.52 9.09
C GLU A 170 3.08 8.62 8.08
N HIS A 171 2.78 8.29 6.83
CA HIS A 171 3.75 8.41 5.75
C HIS A 171 3.97 9.88 5.44
N GLU A 172 5.22 10.32 5.49
CA GLU A 172 5.58 11.63 4.94
C GLU A 172 5.22 11.66 3.45
N GLU A 173 4.59 12.75 3.03
CA GLU A 173 4.23 12.97 1.65
C GLU A 173 5.50 13.01 0.78
N VAL A 174 5.60 12.07 -0.17
CA VAL A 174 6.72 12.02 -1.10
C VAL A 174 6.60 13.19 -2.06
N LYS A 175 7.56 14.12 -2.03
CA LYS A 175 7.65 15.23 -2.98
C LYS A 175 8.57 14.86 -4.14
N PRO A 176 8.05 14.34 -5.27
CA PRO A 176 8.88 14.05 -6.44
C PRO A 176 9.46 15.34 -7.04
N TRP A 177 10.36 15.20 -8.01
CA TRP A 177 10.81 16.35 -8.80
C TRP A 177 9.69 16.94 -9.63
N SER A 178 9.70 18.25 -9.81
CA SER A 178 8.90 18.90 -10.84
C SER A 178 9.41 18.50 -12.25
N PRO A 179 8.59 18.67 -13.31
CA PRO A 179 9.06 18.46 -14.69
C PRO A 179 10.28 19.32 -15.03
N THR A 180 10.37 20.53 -14.47
CA THR A 180 11.51 21.43 -14.67
C THR A 180 12.78 20.94 -13.98
N GLU A 181 12.69 20.43 -12.74
CA GLU A 181 13.81 19.80 -12.04
C GLU A 181 14.28 18.54 -12.77
N ALA A 182 13.34 17.69 -13.22
CA ALA A 182 13.66 16.47 -13.97
C ALA A 182 14.37 16.77 -15.30
N LYS A 183 13.90 17.79 -16.05
CA LYS A 183 14.54 18.24 -17.29
C LYS A 183 15.98 18.72 -17.04
N ARG A 184 16.18 19.59 -16.04
CA ARG A 184 17.51 20.09 -15.66
C ARG A 184 18.46 18.95 -15.27
N PHE A 185 17.96 17.92 -14.59
CA PHE A 185 18.75 16.74 -14.26
C PHE A 185 19.17 15.94 -15.51
N LEU A 186 18.25 15.73 -16.45
CA LEU A 186 18.56 15.03 -17.70
C LEU A 186 19.58 15.81 -18.53
N GLU A 187 19.44 17.13 -18.62
CA GLU A 187 20.43 18.00 -19.28
C GLU A 187 21.81 17.90 -18.62
N ALA A 188 21.87 17.99 -17.28
CA ALA A 188 23.12 17.89 -16.53
C ALA A 188 23.78 16.49 -16.58
N SER A 189 23.00 15.44 -16.83
CA SER A 189 23.50 14.06 -16.87
C SER A 189 23.89 13.58 -18.27
N ARG A 190 23.69 14.39 -19.32
CA ARG A 190 23.87 14.00 -20.73
C ARG A 190 25.26 13.46 -21.08
N ALA A 191 26.31 14.02 -20.49
CA ALA A 191 27.69 13.57 -20.70
C ALA A 191 28.07 12.33 -19.85
N ASN A 192 27.17 11.83 -18.99
CA ASN A 192 27.45 10.73 -18.09
C ASN A 192 27.19 9.38 -18.76
N ALA A 193 28.03 8.37 -18.48
CA ALA A 193 27.83 7.01 -18.97
C ALA A 193 26.51 6.36 -18.51
N PHE A 194 25.90 6.84 -17.42
CA PHE A 194 24.59 6.38 -16.95
C PHE A 194 23.41 7.18 -17.50
N TYR A 195 23.62 8.07 -18.48
CA TYR A 195 22.54 8.87 -19.07
C TYR A 195 21.36 8.02 -19.56
N PRO A 196 21.54 6.93 -20.32
CA PRO A 196 20.42 6.08 -20.75
C PRO A 196 19.68 5.43 -19.57
N ALA A 197 20.42 5.05 -18.51
CA ALA A 197 19.81 4.52 -17.29
C ALA A 197 18.93 5.59 -16.60
N PHE A 198 19.37 6.85 -16.57
CA PHE A 198 18.59 7.95 -16.03
C PHE A 198 17.35 8.26 -16.88
N LEU A 199 17.45 8.19 -18.21
CA LEU A 199 16.29 8.31 -19.10
C LEU A 199 15.23 7.26 -18.78
N LEU A 200 15.62 5.98 -18.65
CA LEU A 200 14.69 4.91 -18.29
C LEU A 200 14.06 5.08 -16.89
N LEU A 201 14.80 5.64 -15.94
CA LEU A 201 14.27 5.93 -14.60
C LEU A 201 13.24 7.07 -14.60
N VAL A 202 13.52 8.14 -15.36
CA VAL A 202 12.71 9.38 -15.36
C VAL A 202 11.54 9.28 -16.34
N LEU A 203 11.77 8.80 -17.55
CA LEU A 203 10.79 8.83 -18.66
C LEU A 203 9.96 7.56 -18.77
N TYR A 204 10.45 6.43 -18.28
CA TYR A 204 9.70 5.15 -18.26
C TYR A 204 9.26 4.75 -16.84
N GLY A 205 9.74 5.47 -15.81
CA GLY A 205 9.45 5.17 -14.41
C GLY A 205 9.89 3.77 -13.99
N LEU A 206 10.89 3.19 -14.64
CA LEU A 206 11.37 1.85 -14.31
C LEU A 206 11.92 1.80 -12.89
N ARG A 207 11.77 0.66 -12.20
CA ARG A 207 12.44 0.50 -10.91
C ARG A 207 13.95 0.40 -11.14
N ARG A 208 14.76 0.95 -10.23
CA ARG A 208 16.22 0.83 -10.29
C ARG A 208 16.72 -0.60 -10.56
N GLY A 209 16.13 -1.59 -9.90
CA GLY A 209 16.48 -3.00 -10.13
C GLY A 209 16.10 -3.48 -11.53
N GLU A 210 15.00 -3.00 -12.11
CA GLU A 210 14.58 -3.31 -13.48
C GLU A 210 15.57 -2.72 -14.51
N VAL A 211 16.01 -1.47 -14.30
CA VAL A 211 17.01 -0.82 -15.16
C VAL A 211 18.34 -1.57 -15.12
N LEU A 212 18.86 -1.85 -13.92
CA LEU A 212 20.13 -2.55 -13.76
C LEU A 212 20.08 -4.04 -14.14
N GLY A 213 18.87 -4.60 -14.27
CA GLY A 213 18.66 -5.98 -14.73
C GLY A 213 18.29 -6.08 -16.20
N LEU A 214 18.27 -4.96 -16.94
CA LEU A 214 17.94 -4.96 -18.36
C LEU A 214 19.08 -5.58 -19.17
N ARG A 215 18.72 -6.40 -20.15
CA ARG A 215 19.67 -7.07 -21.06
C ARG A 215 19.43 -6.60 -22.50
N TRP A 216 20.46 -6.68 -23.34
CA TRP A 216 20.35 -6.34 -24.76
C TRP A 216 19.30 -7.20 -25.47
N CYS A 217 19.20 -8.49 -25.14
CA CYS A 217 18.16 -9.39 -25.68
C CYS A 217 16.72 -9.04 -25.24
N ASP A 218 16.56 -8.15 -24.25
CA ASP A 218 15.26 -7.69 -23.78
C ASP A 218 14.81 -6.41 -24.55
N ILE A 219 15.63 -5.89 -25.49
CA ILE A 219 15.34 -4.72 -26.33
C ILE A 219 15.18 -5.20 -27.78
N ASP A 220 14.00 -5.01 -28.34
CA ASP A 220 13.67 -5.32 -29.73
C ASP A 220 13.61 -4.01 -30.51
N PHE A 221 14.70 -3.68 -31.19
CA PHE A 221 14.81 -2.45 -31.99
C PHE A 221 13.99 -2.52 -33.28
N ASP A 222 13.78 -3.71 -33.85
CA ASP A 222 13.03 -3.89 -35.09
C ASP A 222 11.53 -3.62 -34.88
N ASN A 223 10.99 -4.14 -33.76
CA ASN A 223 9.58 -3.95 -33.41
C ASN A 223 9.34 -2.74 -32.49
N ASN A 224 10.38 -1.99 -32.13
CA ASN A 224 10.32 -0.88 -31.16
C ASN A 224 9.67 -1.28 -29.82
N VAL A 225 10.15 -2.37 -29.21
CA VAL A 225 9.64 -2.87 -27.93
C VAL A 225 10.75 -3.07 -26.91
N LEU A 226 10.57 -2.53 -25.71
CA LEU A 226 11.40 -2.78 -24.55
C LEU A 226 10.70 -3.76 -23.59
N HIS A 227 11.28 -4.93 -23.37
CA HIS A 227 10.72 -5.95 -22.50
C HIS A 227 11.30 -5.90 -21.09
N VAL A 228 10.51 -5.46 -20.11
CA VAL A 228 10.92 -5.52 -18.70
C VAL A 228 10.66 -6.93 -18.17
N ARG A 229 11.68 -7.79 -18.12
CA ARG A 229 11.55 -9.21 -17.69
C ARG A 229 12.34 -9.56 -16.43
N HIS A 230 13.48 -8.90 -16.26
CA HIS A 230 14.44 -9.18 -15.20
C HIS A 230 14.61 -7.97 -14.29
N GLN A 231 15.16 -8.23 -13.10
CA GLN A 231 15.61 -7.20 -12.19
C GLN A 231 16.88 -7.68 -11.49
N LEU A 232 17.80 -6.75 -11.25
CA LEU A 232 18.95 -6.98 -10.41
C LEU A 232 18.58 -6.70 -8.95
N GLY A 233 18.79 -7.69 -8.08
CA GLY A 233 18.55 -7.60 -6.65
C GLY A 233 19.76 -8.09 -5.86
N ARG A 234 19.90 -7.61 -4.62
CA ARG A 234 20.92 -8.12 -3.70
C ARG A 234 20.33 -9.17 -2.78
N VAL A 235 20.98 -10.32 -2.71
CA VAL A 235 20.65 -11.44 -1.82
C VAL A 235 21.89 -11.71 -0.97
N GLY A 236 21.82 -11.33 0.31
CA GLY A 236 23.00 -11.37 1.18
C GLY A 236 24.10 -10.43 0.66
N ARG A 237 25.25 -11.02 0.27
CA ARG A 237 26.41 -10.30 -0.26
C ARG A 237 26.50 -10.28 -1.78
N GLU A 238 25.65 -11.05 -2.47
CA GLU A 238 25.74 -11.24 -3.91
C GLU A 238 24.64 -10.47 -4.65
N LEU A 239 24.99 -9.96 -5.83
CA LEU A 239 24.04 -9.45 -6.80
C LEU A 239 23.52 -10.61 -7.63
N GLN A 240 22.21 -10.75 -7.69
CA GLN A 240 21.55 -11.82 -8.42
C GLN A 240 20.59 -11.20 -9.44
N LEU A 241 20.80 -11.56 -10.70
CA LEU A 241 19.83 -11.31 -11.75
C LEU A 241 18.69 -12.31 -11.59
N GLY A 242 17.48 -11.81 -11.44
CA GLY A 242 16.30 -12.66 -11.27
C GLY A 242 15.08 -12.10 -11.98
N PRO A 243 14.00 -12.88 -12.07
CA PRO A 243 12.76 -12.38 -12.63
C PRO A 243 12.20 -11.25 -11.77
N VAL A 244 11.51 -10.31 -12.42
CA VAL A 244 10.78 -9.23 -11.75
C VAL A 244 9.87 -9.73 -10.61
N LYS A 245 9.60 -8.83 -9.65
CA LYS A 245 8.92 -9.18 -8.39
C LYS A 245 7.51 -9.74 -8.58
N THR A 246 6.81 -9.30 -9.61
CA THR A 246 5.40 -9.64 -9.84
C THR A 246 5.18 -10.01 -11.30
N LYS A 247 4.14 -10.82 -11.59
CA LYS A 247 3.73 -11.10 -12.98
C LYS A 247 3.46 -9.80 -13.75
N ALA A 248 2.76 -8.85 -13.12
CA ALA A 248 2.50 -7.51 -13.68
C ALA A 248 3.76 -6.67 -13.92
N GLY A 249 4.88 -7.00 -13.26
CA GLY A 249 6.16 -6.37 -13.55
C GLY A 249 6.73 -6.79 -14.90
N ARG A 250 6.36 -8.00 -15.39
CA ARG A 250 6.72 -8.49 -16.72
C ARG A 250 5.84 -7.78 -17.74
N ARG A 251 6.43 -6.88 -18.51
CA ARG A 251 5.65 -6.07 -19.46
C ARG A 251 6.47 -5.65 -20.67
N PRO A 252 5.89 -5.67 -21.88
CA PRO A 252 6.40 -4.90 -23.00
C PRO A 252 6.07 -3.42 -22.80
N LEU A 253 7.00 -2.55 -23.18
CA LEU A 253 6.80 -1.11 -23.24
C LEU A 253 7.17 -0.65 -24.65
N PRO A 254 6.38 0.25 -25.27
CA PRO A 254 6.80 0.87 -26.53
C PRO A 254 8.16 1.54 -26.36
N LEU A 255 9.09 1.24 -27.26
CA LEU A 255 10.39 1.89 -27.32
C LEU A 255 10.25 3.15 -28.16
N VAL A 256 10.29 4.31 -27.51
CA VAL A 256 10.24 5.60 -28.20
C VAL A 256 11.57 5.83 -28.91
N SER A 257 11.53 6.33 -30.16
CA SER A 257 12.71 6.51 -31.03
C SER A 257 13.87 7.21 -30.34
N PHE A 258 13.60 8.33 -29.66
CA PHE A 258 14.61 9.06 -28.89
C PHE A 258 15.38 8.18 -27.87
N ILE A 259 14.71 7.21 -27.24
CA ILE A 259 15.35 6.28 -26.31
C ILE A 259 16.05 5.15 -27.04
N ALA A 260 15.51 4.69 -28.16
CA ALA A 260 16.18 3.72 -29.02
C ALA A 260 17.55 4.25 -29.46
N ASP A 261 17.60 5.48 -29.96
CA ASP A 261 18.83 6.13 -30.43
C ASP A 261 19.88 6.25 -29.31
N GLU A 262 19.47 6.68 -28.12
CA GLU A 262 20.36 6.78 -26.96
C GLU A 262 20.86 5.41 -26.48
N LEU A 263 20.05 4.36 -26.57
CA LEU A 263 20.46 3.00 -26.26
C LEU A 263 21.41 2.42 -27.32
N MET A 264 21.18 2.67 -28.61
CA MET A 264 22.09 2.27 -29.68
C MET A 264 23.45 2.96 -29.54
N ASN A 265 23.45 4.27 -29.28
CA ASN A 265 24.70 5.01 -29.03
C ASN A 265 25.44 4.47 -27.79
N HIS A 266 24.70 4.14 -26.73
CA HIS A 266 25.28 3.51 -25.54
C HIS A 266 25.89 2.14 -25.85
N GLN A 267 25.25 1.33 -26.69
CA GLN A 267 25.80 0.06 -27.16
C GLN A 267 27.13 0.27 -27.90
N ALA A 268 27.16 1.18 -28.88
CA ALA A 268 28.36 1.49 -29.65
C ALA A 268 29.52 1.97 -28.76
N VAL A 269 29.22 2.79 -27.75
CA VAL A 269 30.23 3.25 -26.76
C VAL A 269 30.75 2.10 -25.90
N GLN A 270 29.92 1.11 -25.55
CA GLN A 270 30.37 -0.08 -24.80
C GLN A 270 31.28 -0.96 -25.63
N GLU A 271 30.91 -1.21 -26.89
CA GLU A 271 31.70 -1.99 -27.85
C GLU A 271 33.07 -1.34 -28.09
N ALA A 272 33.11 -0.03 -28.31
CA ALA A 272 34.36 0.72 -28.49
C ALA A 272 35.28 0.70 -27.24
N ARG A 273 34.72 0.48 -26.05
CA ARG A 273 35.48 0.42 -24.79
C ARG A 273 35.97 -0.99 -24.43
N ASN A 274 35.73 -1.98 -25.30
CA ASN A 274 36.02 -3.40 -25.02
C ASN A 274 35.49 -3.85 -23.65
N VAL A 275 34.33 -3.34 -23.24
CA VAL A 275 33.68 -3.79 -22.01
C VAL A 275 33.36 -5.26 -22.21
N SER A 276 33.93 -6.12 -21.36
CA SER A 276 33.67 -7.56 -21.43
C SER A 276 32.16 -7.78 -21.35
N ILE A 277 31.58 -8.32 -22.42
CA ILE A 277 30.17 -8.71 -22.40
C ILE A 277 30.12 -9.98 -21.56
N ALA A 278 29.75 -9.83 -20.29
CA ALA A 278 29.47 -10.98 -19.45
C ALA A 278 28.37 -11.85 -20.06
N PRO A 279 28.31 -13.16 -19.75
CA PRO A 279 27.35 -14.09 -20.35
C PRO A 279 25.88 -13.63 -20.28
N GLU A 280 25.55 -12.79 -19.31
CA GLU A 280 24.21 -12.28 -19.06
C GLU A 280 23.76 -11.19 -20.04
N GLY A 281 24.68 -10.56 -20.79
CA GLY A 281 24.35 -9.54 -21.81
C GLY A 281 23.66 -8.30 -21.25
N LEU A 282 24.09 -7.80 -20.08
CA LEU A 282 23.51 -6.64 -19.40
C LEU A 282 23.73 -5.34 -20.19
N VAL A 283 22.72 -4.45 -20.19
CA VAL A 283 22.81 -3.11 -20.78
C VAL A 283 23.69 -2.18 -19.94
N PHE A 284 23.69 -2.37 -18.62
CA PHE A 284 24.46 -1.56 -17.67
C PHE A 284 25.36 -2.44 -16.78
N PRO A 285 26.41 -3.06 -17.34
CA PRO A 285 27.37 -3.84 -16.57
C PRO A 285 28.37 -2.95 -15.82
N ALA A 286 29.11 -3.55 -14.89
CA ALA A 286 30.34 -2.99 -14.35
C ALA A 286 31.48 -3.08 -15.39
N ALA A 287 32.64 -2.48 -15.08
CA ALA A 287 33.78 -2.43 -16.01
C ALA A 287 34.33 -3.83 -16.39
N ASP A 288 34.16 -4.81 -15.50
CA ASP A 288 34.54 -6.21 -15.69
C ASP A 288 33.43 -7.07 -16.33
N GLY A 289 32.31 -6.46 -16.72
CA GLY A 289 31.13 -7.15 -17.24
C GLY A 289 30.15 -7.62 -16.15
N SER A 290 30.56 -7.65 -14.89
CA SER A 290 29.72 -8.16 -13.79
C SER A 290 28.49 -7.26 -13.52
N PRO A 291 27.47 -7.75 -12.80
CA PRO A 291 26.31 -6.94 -12.47
C PRO A 291 26.68 -5.67 -11.67
N LEU A 292 26.17 -4.53 -12.10
CA LEU A 292 26.49 -3.24 -11.47
C LEU A 292 25.85 -3.08 -10.09
N GLU A 293 26.67 -2.77 -9.09
CA GLU A 293 26.19 -2.39 -7.76
C GLU A 293 25.29 -1.14 -7.81
N ALA A 294 24.06 -1.29 -7.32
CA ALA A 294 23.07 -0.21 -7.34
C ALA A 294 23.52 1.05 -6.59
N SER A 295 24.46 0.90 -5.63
CA SER A 295 25.06 2.02 -4.92
C SER A 295 25.90 2.92 -5.82
N VAL A 296 26.50 2.39 -6.90
CA VAL A 296 27.27 3.16 -7.88
C VAL A 296 26.36 4.14 -8.60
N LEU A 297 25.27 3.66 -9.21
CA LEU A 297 24.28 4.50 -9.88
C LEU A 297 23.69 5.57 -8.94
N VAL A 298 23.34 5.18 -7.70
CA VAL A 298 22.79 6.11 -6.71
C VAL A 298 23.81 7.18 -6.29
N ARG A 299 25.08 6.81 -6.11
CA ARG A 299 26.15 7.78 -5.79
C ARG A 299 26.34 8.76 -6.94
N THR A 300 26.39 8.28 -8.18
CA THR A 300 26.50 9.13 -9.38
C THR A 300 25.30 10.07 -9.50
N PHE A 301 24.08 9.56 -9.33
CA PHE A 301 22.86 10.37 -9.30
C PHE A 301 22.97 11.51 -8.28
N LYS A 302 23.30 11.18 -7.02
CA LYS A 302 23.43 12.18 -5.95
C LYS A 302 24.54 13.20 -6.21
N ARG A 303 25.63 12.77 -6.84
CA ARG A 303 26.75 13.65 -7.21
C ARG A 303 26.29 14.68 -8.25
N ILE A 304 25.68 14.24 -9.35
CA ILE A 304 25.15 15.13 -10.40
C ILE A 304 24.16 16.14 -9.80
N CYS A 305 23.27 15.69 -8.89
CA CYS A 305 22.34 16.61 -8.24
C CYS A 305 23.06 17.72 -7.46
N ARG A 306 24.08 17.37 -6.66
CA ARG A 306 24.83 18.34 -5.85
C ARG A 306 25.63 19.32 -6.70
N GLU A 307 26.30 18.82 -7.73
CA GLU A 307 27.11 19.63 -8.65
C GLU A 307 26.27 20.66 -9.43
N ASN A 308 24.98 20.38 -9.62
CA ASN A 308 24.07 21.24 -10.40
C ASN A 308 23.02 21.98 -9.54
N GLY A 309 23.18 21.97 -8.21
CA GLY A 309 22.28 22.65 -7.29
C GLY A 309 20.83 22.12 -7.31
N LEU A 310 20.66 20.83 -7.64
CA LEU A 310 19.35 20.17 -7.67
C LEU A 310 19.04 19.53 -6.32
N ARG A 311 17.77 19.58 -5.91
CA ARG A 311 17.29 18.90 -4.70
C ARG A 311 17.53 17.40 -4.81
N VAL A 312 18.16 16.82 -3.79
CA VAL A 312 18.46 15.38 -3.79
C VAL A 312 17.23 14.59 -3.35
N VAL A 313 16.52 13.98 -4.30
CA VAL A 313 15.44 13.02 -4.05
C VAL A 313 15.97 11.58 -4.00
N ARG A 314 15.16 10.61 -3.57
CA ARG A 314 15.53 9.20 -3.71
C ARG A 314 15.33 8.80 -5.17
N VAL A 315 16.17 7.90 -5.69
CA VAL A 315 16.00 7.36 -7.06
C VAL A 315 14.62 6.73 -7.26
N HIS A 316 14.02 6.16 -6.21
CA HIS A 316 12.66 5.64 -6.29
C HIS A 316 11.59 6.73 -6.45
N ASP A 317 11.85 7.95 -5.99
CA ASP A 317 10.93 9.08 -6.12
C ASP A 317 10.84 9.57 -7.58
N LEU A 318 11.81 9.24 -8.45
CA LEU A 318 11.73 9.51 -9.89
C LEU A 318 10.53 8.79 -10.53
N ARG A 319 10.25 7.56 -10.08
CA ARG A 319 9.09 6.81 -10.51
C ARG A 319 7.78 7.43 -10.01
N HIS A 320 7.79 8.01 -8.80
CA HIS A 320 6.65 8.81 -8.34
C HIS A 320 6.46 10.04 -9.22
N GLY A 321 7.54 10.72 -9.60
CA GLY A 321 7.52 11.84 -10.55
C GLY A 321 6.89 11.45 -11.88
N PHE A 322 7.35 10.33 -12.48
CA PHE A 322 6.76 9.80 -13.71
C PHE A 322 5.25 9.51 -13.56
N ALA A 323 4.84 8.88 -12.47
CA ALA A 323 3.42 8.61 -12.22
C ALA A 323 2.58 9.88 -12.08
N THR A 324 3.11 10.92 -11.41
CA THR A 324 2.48 12.23 -11.32
C THR A 324 2.40 12.91 -12.68
N THR A 325 3.46 12.87 -13.50
CA THR A 325 3.44 13.42 -14.86
C THR A 325 2.39 12.74 -15.74
N LEU A 326 2.28 11.40 -15.69
CA LEU A 326 1.22 10.68 -16.43
C LEU A 326 -0.18 11.14 -16.01
N LYS A 327 -0.39 11.31 -14.70
CA LYS A 327 -1.66 11.82 -14.15
C LYS A 327 -1.93 13.23 -14.66
N ASP A 328 -0.96 14.13 -14.60
CA ASP A 328 -1.12 15.53 -15.00
C ASP A 328 -1.43 15.65 -16.51
N LEU A 329 -0.85 14.76 -17.32
CA LEU A 329 -1.14 14.62 -18.75
C LEU A 329 -2.50 13.96 -19.04
N GLY A 330 -3.27 13.59 -18.02
CA GLY A 330 -4.59 12.98 -18.18
C GLY A 330 -4.57 11.53 -18.69
N THR A 331 -3.44 10.82 -18.48
CA THR A 331 -3.32 9.41 -18.88
C THR A 331 -4.33 8.55 -18.11
N PRO A 332 -5.07 7.64 -18.77
CA PRO A 332 -5.97 6.73 -18.07
C PRO A 332 -5.23 5.93 -16.98
N VAL A 333 -5.87 5.77 -15.82
CA VAL A 333 -5.27 5.06 -14.66
C VAL A 333 -4.80 3.65 -15.02
N ARG A 334 -5.54 2.97 -15.91
CA ARG A 334 -5.19 1.63 -16.38
C ARG A 334 -3.90 1.62 -17.20
N ASP A 335 -3.72 2.57 -18.09
CA ASP A 335 -2.52 2.67 -18.92
C ASP A 335 -1.31 3.03 -18.06
N ALA A 336 -1.49 3.99 -17.13
CA ALA A 336 -0.46 4.30 -16.15
C ALA A 336 -0.09 3.09 -15.27
N GLN A 337 -1.07 2.27 -14.87
CA GLN A 337 -0.82 1.03 -14.14
C GLN A 337 0.02 0.03 -14.97
N LEU A 338 -0.28 -0.11 -16.27
CA LEU A 338 0.45 -0.98 -17.17
C LEU A 338 1.88 -0.48 -17.39
N LEU A 339 2.07 0.81 -17.69
CA LEU A 339 3.39 1.43 -17.85
C LEU A 339 4.26 1.28 -16.60
N LEU A 340 3.67 1.48 -15.41
CA LEU A 340 4.36 1.31 -14.14
C LEU A 340 4.58 -0.19 -13.81
N GLY A 341 3.73 -1.11 -14.26
CA GLY A 341 3.78 -2.52 -13.85
C GLY A 341 3.34 -2.71 -12.39
N HIS A 342 2.27 -2.02 -11.96
CA HIS A 342 1.65 -2.22 -10.66
C HIS A 342 0.71 -3.44 -10.68
N ALA A 343 0.90 -4.36 -9.74
CA ALA A 343 0.07 -5.56 -9.65
C ALA A 343 -1.39 -5.27 -9.23
N ARG A 344 -1.62 -4.18 -8.50
CA ARG A 344 -2.94 -3.73 -8.08
C ARG A 344 -3.16 -2.31 -8.57
N VAL A 345 -4.36 -2.02 -9.06
CA VAL A 345 -4.78 -0.67 -9.51
C VAL A 345 -4.72 0.30 -8.34
N THR A 346 -5.06 -0.14 -7.12
CA THR A 346 -5.11 0.69 -5.91
C THR A 346 -3.79 1.44 -5.67
N THR A 347 -2.64 0.81 -5.92
CA THR A 347 -1.32 1.44 -5.80
C THR A 347 -1.13 2.62 -6.77
N THR A 348 -1.70 2.55 -7.97
CA THR A 348 -1.72 3.69 -8.89
C THR A 348 -2.79 4.69 -8.49
N GLN A 349 -3.96 4.21 -8.05
CA GLN A 349 -5.10 5.05 -7.71
C GLN A 349 -4.81 5.98 -6.52
N GLU A 350 -4.02 5.56 -5.53
CA GLU A 350 -3.53 6.42 -4.43
C GLU A 350 -2.85 7.71 -4.95
N ILE A 351 -2.16 7.64 -6.09
CA ILE A 351 -1.50 8.80 -6.73
C ILE A 351 -2.55 9.71 -7.41
N TYR A 352 -3.60 9.09 -7.97
CA TYR A 352 -4.69 9.78 -8.68
C TYR A 352 -5.77 10.35 -7.76
N GLN A 353 -5.89 9.88 -6.52
CA GLN A 353 -6.94 10.28 -5.56
C GLN A 353 -6.89 11.76 -5.16
N HIS A 354 -5.74 12.44 -5.33
CA HIS A 354 -5.64 13.89 -5.13
C HIS A 354 -6.24 14.60 -6.35
N ASP A 355 -7.54 14.81 -6.27
CA ASP A 355 -8.40 15.30 -7.34
C ASP A 355 -8.08 16.74 -7.74
N ASN A 356 -7.91 16.98 -9.05
CA ASN A 356 -7.69 18.32 -9.61
C ASN A 356 -8.98 18.80 -10.29
N MET A 357 -9.59 19.86 -9.76
CA MET A 357 -10.80 20.47 -10.34
C MET A 357 -10.65 20.82 -11.83
N ALA A 358 -9.45 21.18 -12.28
CA ALA A 358 -9.17 21.45 -13.68
C ALA A 358 -9.33 20.19 -14.57
N GLN A 359 -8.97 19.00 -14.05
CA GLN A 359 -9.17 17.75 -14.79
C GLN A 359 -10.66 17.38 -14.87
N ARG A 360 -11.43 17.63 -13.81
CA ARG A 360 -12.89 17.45 -13.83
C ARG A 360 -13.55 18.38 -14.85
N GLN A 361 -13.14 19.64 -14.86
CA GLN A 361 -13.63 20.62 -15.81
C GLN A 361 -13.30 20.21 -17.25
N SER A 362 -12.05 19.87 -17.56
CA SER A 362 -11.65 19.39 -18.89
C SER A 362 -12.38 18.12 -19.33
N ALA A 363 -12.68 17.20 -18.40
CA ALA A 363 -13.46 16.00 -18.69
C ALA A 363 -14.91 16.36 -19.06
N LEU A 364 -15.53 17.27 -18.30
CA LEU A 364 -16.89 17.75 -18.59
C LEU A 364 -16.95 18.56 -19.89
N GLU A 365 -15.95 19.40 -20.16
CA GLU A 365 -15.84 20.15 -21.42
C GLU A 365 -15.74 19.21 -22.64
N ARG A 366 -15.03 18.09 -22.52
CA ARG A 366 -15.01 17.04 -23.56
C ARG A 366 -16.38 16.40 -23.76
N VAL A 367 -17.10 16.09 -22.68
CA VAL A 367 -18.48 15.56 -22.76
C VAL A 367 -19.42 16.56 -23.42
N VAL A 368 -19.33 17.85 -23.06
CA VAL A 368 -20.13 18.91 -23.68
C VAL A 368 -19.78 19.04 -25.16
N THR A 369 -18.49 19.03 -25.51
CA THR A 369 -18.04 19.11 -26.91
C THR A 369 -18.58 17.95 -27.74
N GLU A 370 -18.57 16.74 -27.19
CA GLU A 370 -19.03 15.53 -27.89
C GLU A 370 -20.56 15.46 -28.01
N LEU A 371 -21.30 15.80 -26.95
CA LEU A 371 -22.76 15.65 -26.91
C LEU A 371 -23.53 16.86 -27.42
N VAL A 372 -22.95 18.07 -27.31
CA VAL A 372 -23.59 19.34 -27.69
C VAL A 372 -23.01 19.90 -28.99
N GLY A 373 -21.84 19.40 -29.43
CA GLY A 373 -21.06 20.00 -30.51
C GLY A 373 -20.33 21.26 -30.05
N GLN A 374 -19.33 21.72 -30.81
CA GLN A 374 -18.70 23.01 -30.51
C GLN A 374 -19.76 24.12 -30.57
N PRO A 375 -19.82 25.04 -29.58
CA PRO A 375 -20.66 26.21 -29.72
C PRO A 375 -20.21 26.93 -30.98
N LYS A 376 -21.11 27.05 -31.97
CA LYS A 376 -20.88 27.88 -33.15
C LYS A 376 -20.42 29.25 -32.65
N SER A 377 -19.26 29.67 -33.13
CA SER A 377 -18.55 30.90 -32.75
C SER A 377 -19.29 32.17 -33.21
N ASP A 378 -20.57 32.32 -32.88
CA ASP A 378 -21.39 33.48 -33.28
C ASP A 378 -21.90 34.30 -32.08
N THR A 379 -21.28 34.17 -30.90
CA THR A 379 -21.60 35.07 -29.79
C THR A 379 -20.32 35.63 -29.18
N VAL A 380 -19.85 36.71 -29.79
CA VAL A 380 -18.86 37.63 -29.21
C VAL A 380 -19.48 38.23 -27.95
N TRP A 381 -19.11 37.70 -26.79
CA TRP A 381 -19.36 38.38 -25.53
C TRP A 381 -18.42 39.58 -25.44
N TYR A 382 -18.98 40.80 -25.53
CA TYR A 382 -18.25 42.03 -25.24
C TYR A 382 -17.70 41.97 -23.82
N ARG A 383 -16.39 41.74 -23.70
CA ARG A 383 -15.63 41.96 -22.48
C ARG A 383 -15.48 43.48 -22.35
N LEU A 384 -16.31 44.11 -21.52
CA LEU A 384 -16.18 45.53 -21.15
C LEU A 384 -14.87 45.71 -20.35
N GLY A 385 -13.77 45.87 -21.08
CA GLY A 385 -12.51 46.36 -20.58
C GLY A 385 -12.55 47.88 -20.51
N ALA A 386 -12.30 48.41 -19.31
CA ALA A 386 -12.11 49.82 -19.06
C ALA A 386 -11.04 50.40 -20.00
N SER A 387 -11.40 51.39 -20.81
CA SER A 387 -10.45 52.28 -21.45
C SER A 387 -11.10 53.63 -21.74
N ARG A 388 -10.49 54.65 -21.14
CA ARG A 388 -10.81 56.07 -21.21
C ARG A 388 -10.86 56.54 -22.66
N SER A 389 -11.89 57.30 -23.02
CA SER A 389 -11.88 58.17 -24.18
C SER A 389 -12.65 59.45 -23.86
N ARG A 390 -12.00 60.58 -24.13
CA ARG A 390 -12.39 61.95 -23.77
C ARG A 390 -13.43 62.50 -24.75
N GLN A 391 -14.39 63.23 -24.18
CA GLN A 391 -15.11 64.41 -24.68
C GLN A 391 -15.23 64.62 -26.19
N ILE A 392 -16.48 64.78 -26.66
CA ILE A 392 -16.99 65.99 -27.34
C ILE A 392 -18.48 66.08 -27.00
N GLY A 393 -18.91 67.22 -26.46
CA GLY A 393 -20.25 67.44 -25.95
C GLY A 393 -21.22 68.06 -26.95
N ARG A 394 -22.50 68.05 -26.57
CA ARG A 394 -23.41 69.20 -26.66
C ARG A 394 -24.69 68.90 -25.86
N GLN A 395 -24.89 69.73 -24.84
CA GLN A 395 -26.14 70.31 -24.31
C GLN A 395 -27.33 69.39 -24.01
N ALA A 396 -28.20 69.64 -23.04
CA ALA A 396 -28.25 70.41 -21.79
C ALA A 396 -29.73 70.26 -21.37
N ALA A 397 -29.98 69.86 -20.12
CA ALA A 397 -31.15 70.29 -19.31
C ALA A 397 -31.28 69.39 -18.08
N ASP A 398 -30.61 69.82 -17.02
CA ASP A 398 -31.01 69.86 -15.61
C ASP A 398 -32.29 69.10 -15.18
N PHE A 399 -32.15 68.27 -14.14
CA PHE A 399 -32.67 68.66 -12.83
C PHE A 399 -31.95 67.96 -11.67
N VAL A 400 -31.80 68.73 -10.60
CA VAL A 400 -30.97 68.54 -9.41
C VAL A 400 -31.68 67.72 -8.33
N SER A 401 -30.92 66.92 -7.57
CA SER A 401 -30.84 66.92 -6.09
C SER A 401 -30.54 65.50 -5.56
N VAL A 402 -29.39 65.26 -4.92
CA VAL A 402 -29.02 65.49 -3.49
C VAL A 402 -28.98 64.16 -2.72
N VAL A 403 -27.74 63.76 -2.42
CA VAL A 403 -27.25 63.36 -1.09
C VAL A 403 -27.37 61.88 -0.62
N THR A 404 -26.17 61.42 -0.25
CA THR A 404 -25.73 60.41 0.74
C THR A 404 -25.93 58.91 0.52
N SER A 405 -24.76 58.30 0.39
CA SER A 405 -24.37 57.00 0.90
C SER A 405 -24.97 56.60 2.26
N SER A 406 -25.36 55.33 2.30
CA SER A 406 -25.08 54.32 3.34
C SER A 406 -25.84 54.39 4.69
N ILE A 407 -26.62 53.34 5.00
CA ILE A 407 -26.28 52.25 5.96
C ILE A 407 -27.51 51.34 6.24
N SER A 408 -27.23 50.04 6.41
CA SER A 408 -27.95 48.97 7.13
C SER A 408 -29.35 48.49 6.72
N GLY A 409 -29.38 47.25 6.19
CA GLY A 409 -29.91 46.06 6.86
C GLY A 409 -31.31 46.05 7.51
N ALA A 410 -32.13 45.11 7.03
CA ALA A 410 -33.03 44.20 7.76
C ALA A 410 -34.51 44.20 7.31
N GLY A 411 -35.07 42.98 7.18
CA GLY A 411 -36.46 42.69 7.56
C GLY A 411 -37.49 42.43 6.46
N ARG A 412 -37.89 41.16 6.33
CA ARG A 412 -39.21 40.57 5.97
C ARG A 412 -40.20 41.37 5.07
N GLY A 413 -40.71 40.67 4.05
CA GLY A 413 -42.13 40.76 3.66
C GLY A 413 -42.41 41.17 2.21
N THR A 414 -42.76 40.17 1.41
CA THR A 414 -43.84 40.17 0.39
C THR A 414 -44.04 41.32 -0.61
N LEU A 415 -43.93 40.92 -1.89
CA LEU A 415 -44.77 41.25 -3.06
C LEU A 415 -44.34 42.40 -4.00
N THR A 416 -43.88 41.95 -5.17
CA THR A 416 -43.84 42.56 -6.51
C THR A 416 -45.15 43.26 -6.94
N PRO A 417 -45.06 44.27 -7.83
CA PRO A 417 -45.44 44.05 -9.25
C PRO A 417 -44.50 44.81 -10.21
N GLY A 418 -44.25 44.44 -11.45
CA GLY A 418 -44.85 43.44 -12.32
C GLY A 418 -44.27 43.71 -13.71
N LEU A 419 -43.40 42.81 -14.17
CA LEU A 419 -43.01 42.69 -15.57
C LEU A 419 -44.10 41.85 -16.27
N ILE A 420 -44.72 42.43 -17.28
CA ILE A 420 -45.70 41.80 -18.19
C ILE A 420 -45.41 42.43 -19.56
N LEU A 421 -45.21 41.73 -20.67
CA LEU A 421 -45.28 40.30 -20.96
C LEU A 421 -44.53 40.04 -22.27
N GLY A 422 -43.84 38.90 -22.31
CA GLY A 422 -43.35 38.25 -23.52
C GLY A 422 -43.24 36.74 -23.30
N LYS A 423 -44.35 36.13 -22.86
CA LYS A 423 -44.66 34.69 -22.73
C LYS A 423 -43.49 33.71 -22.50
N SER A 424 -43.23 33.39 -21.23
CA SER A 424 -42.65 32.11 -20.81
C SER A 424 -43.74 31.22 -20.19
N SER A 425 -43.77 29.95 -20.57
CA SER A 425 -44.71 28.95 -20.09
C SER A 425 -44.41 28.57 -18.63
N ASN A 426 -44.98 29.32 -17.68
CA ASN A 426 -44.92 29.03 -16.24
C ASN A 426 -45.50 27.67 -15.86
N ASP A 427 -46.40 27.10 -16.68
CA ASP A 427 -46.87 25.73 -16.51
C ASP A 427 -45.73 24.71 -16.56
N ALA A 428 -44.70 24.95 -17.38
CA ALA A 428 -43.59 24.02 -17.50
C ALA A 428 -42.65 24.02 -16.28
N LEU A 429 -42.49 25.15 -15.60
CA LEU A 429 -41.67 25.26 -14.38
C LEU A 429 -42.40 24.74 -13.15
N ALA A 430 -43.70 25.04 -13.02
CA ALA A 430 -44.54 24.49 -11.97
C ALA A 430 -44.69 22.97 -12.11
N GLN A 431 -44.94 22.45 -13.32
CA GLN A 431 -44.98 21.01 -13.58
C GLN A 431 -43.62 20.35 -13.31
N ARG A 432 -42.50 20.98 -13.69
CA ARG A 432 -41.15 20.44 -13.42
C ARG A 432 -40.83 20.41 -11.93
N LEU A 433 -41.09 21.48 -11.18
CA LEU A 433 -40.88 21.52 -9.74
C LEU A 433 -41.76 20.49 -9.01
N THR A 434 -43.02 20.38 -9.41
CA THR A 434 -43.94 19.36 -8.85
C THR A 434 -43.47 17.94 -9.18
N SER A 435 -42.94 17.70 -10.38
CA SER A 435 -42.40 16.39 -10.77
C SER A 435 -41.14 16.02 -9.97
N VAL A 436 -40.25 16.98 -9.73
CA VAL A 436 -39.03 16.78 -8.92
C VAL A 436 -39.40 16.52 -7.46
N ASP A 437 -40.37 17.25 -6.90
CA ASP A 437 -40.84 17.01 -5.53
C ASP A 437 -41.55 15.66 -5.38
N GLN A 438 -42.35 15.24 -6.37
CA GLN A 438 -42.99 13.92 -6.38
C GLN A 438 -41.96 12.79 -6.46
N VAL A 439 -40.94 12.91 -7.32
CA VAL A 439 -39.85 11.93 -7.41
C VAL A 439 -39.05 11.90 -6.11
N THR A 440 -38.76 13.06 -5.51
CA THR A 440 -38.03 13.15 -4.24
C THR A 440 -38.84 12.55 -3.08
N GLN A 441 -40.16 12.76 -3.04
CA GLN A 441 -41.05 12.14 -2.07
C GLN A 441 -41.20 10.63 -2.28
N ALA A 442 -41.27 10.16 -3.52
CA ALA A 442 -41.29 8.73 -3.84
C ALA A 442 -40.00 8.06 -3.39
N CYS A 443 -38.82 8.60 -3.75
CA CYS A 443 -37.53 8.10 -3.30
C CYS A 443 -37.41 8.08 -1.76
N ARG A 444 -37.89 9.12 -1.07
CA ARG A 444 -37.93 9.16 0.41
C ARG A 444 -38.86 8.08 1.00
N ARG A 445 -40.03 7.81 0.39
CA ARG A 445 -40.93 6.74 0.82
C ARG A 445 -40.33 5.36 0.58
N THR A 446 -39.72 5.12 -0.58
CA THR A 446 -39.03 3.87 -0.91
C THR A 446 -37.86 3.62 0.04
N TRP A 447 -37.08 4.65 0.36
CA TRP A 447 -35.99 4.53 1.32
C TRP A 447 -36.50 4.26 2.74
N LYS A 448 -37.57 4.92 3.18
CA LYS A 448 -38.21 4.63 4.48
C LYS A 448 -38.79 3.21 4.54
N LEU A 449 -39.47 2.73 3.51
CA LEU A 449 -39.98 1.36 3.42
C LEU A 449 -38.83 0.34 3.40
N GLY A 450 -37.75 0.62 2.68
CA GLY A 450 -36.53 -0.19 2.69
C GLY A 450 -35.89 -0.25 4.08
N CYS A 451 -35.79 0.88 4.80
CA CYS A 451 -35.28 0.91 6.16
C CYS A 451 -36.19 0.16 7.15
N VAL A 452 -37.53 0.25 7.00
CA VAL A 452 -38.48 -0.50 7.84
C VAL A 452 -38.40 -2.00 7.54
N ALA A 453 -38.33 -2.40 6.26
CA ALA A 453 -38.19 -3.80 5.87
C ALA A 453 -36.87 -4.42 6.38
N VAL A 454 -35.75 -3.68 6.29
CA VAL A 454 -34.47 -4.11 6.86
C VAL A 454 -34.55 -4.20 8.38
N LYS A 455 -35.24 -3.27 9.06
CA LYS A 455 -35.39 -3.30 10.52
C LYS A 455 -36.30 -4.44 11.00
N MET A 456 -37.35 -4.78 10.25
CA MET A 456 -38.18 -5.95 10.55
C MET A 456 -37.42 -7.26 10.31
N ALA A 457 -36.69 -7.39 9.19
CA ALA A 457 -35.86 -8.57 8.92
C ALA A 457 -34.76 -8.79 9.97
N VAL A 458 -34.15 -7.71 10.49
CA VAL A 458 -33.16 -7.79 11.58
C VAL A 458 -33.80 -8.13 12.93
N ASN A 459 -35.05 -7.73 13.20
CA ASN A 459 -35.73 -8.07 14.45
C ASN A 459 -36.32 -9.50 14.45
N ASP A 460 -36.84 -9.99 13.32
CA ASP A 460 -37.39 -11.35 13.22
C ASP A 460 -36.28 -12.42 13.32
N SER A 461 -35.09 -12.13 12.78
CA SER A 461 -33.91 -13.01 12.89
C SER A 461 -33.28 -13.08 14.30
N VAL A 462 -33.72 -12.24 15.25
CA VAL A 462 -33.31 -12.29 16.66
C VAL A 462 -34.32 -13.05 17.54
N LEU A 463 -35.55 -13.27 17.07
CA LEU A 463 -36.58 -14.00 17.81
C LEU A 463 -36.63 -15.52 17.53
N GLU A 464 -35.97 -16.01 16.47
CA GLU A 464 -35.88 -17.46 16.16
C GLU A 464 -34.64 -18.18 16.75
N LEU A 465 -33.82 -17.51 17.58
CA LEU A 465 -32.63 -18.11 18.23
C LEU A 465 -32.73 -18.18 19.76
N ALA A 466 -33.93 -18.02 20.34
CA ALA A 466 -34.17 -18.12 21.77
C ALA A 466 -35.44 -18.94 22.13
N ALA A 467 -35.63 -20.09 21.48
CA ALA A 467 -36.54 -21.14 21.92
C ALA A 467 -35.82 -22.49 21.97
#